data_AF-A0AAV8VKY1-F1
#
_entry.id   AF-A0AAV8VKY1-F1
#
_cell.length_a   1.000
_cell.length_b   1.000
_cell.length_c   1.000
_cell.angle_alpha   90.00
_cell.angle_beta   90.00
_cell.angle_gamma   90.00
#
_symmetry.space_group_name_H-M   'P 1'
#
loop_
_entity.id
_entity.type
_entity.pdbx_description
1 polymer ?
#
loop_
_entity_poly.entity_id
_entity_poly.type
_entity_poly.pdbx_seq_one_letter_code
_entity_poly.pdbx_strand_id
1 'polypeptide(L)'
;MSTMLTISAREKQSIPQGGIVIQEKPFVFILSSKYRTERCDFCFREGQLSKCSVCRYTYYCGRSCQKEAWAMHKLECQYLKAMSPRILPDTARLLARLMKILSKGGNSVKSYYTEKDFRTFKDLLSHYPEIKNDKSRMEHLSSLYGVLLDFFKGEALPDFVEFTGMYGRVCINSFSICNQELQSIGTGVYLASSIVNHSCKPNAVVTFEGTVLFMRALEVLPCLDWTQVTQHSIPYLVYIC
;
A
#
# COMPACT_ATOMS: atom_id res chain seq x y z
N MET A 1 -6.96 -19.29 2.67
CA MET A 1 -7.26 -18.19 3.62
C MET A 1 -5.94 -17.70 4.19
N SER A 2 -5.39 -16.62 3.65
CA SER A 2 -4.14 -16.03 4.18
C SER A 2 -4.54 -14.86 5.06
N THR A 3 -4.66 -15.11 6.36
CA THR A 3 -4.83 -14.03 7.34
C THR A 3 -3.54 -13.21 7.31
N MET A 4 -3.62 -11.91 6.99
CA MET A 4 -2.49 -11.03 7.22
C MET A 4 -2.32 -10.97 8.74
N LEU A 5 -1.21 -11.51 9.24
CA LEU A 5 -0.86 -11.49 10.66
C LEU A 5 -0.68 -10.03 11.06
N THR A 6 -1.68 -9.48 11.73
CA THR A 6 -1.62 -8.19 12.40
C THR A 6 -1.48 -8.46 13.89
N ILE A 7 -0.48 -7.83 14.52
CA ILE A 7 -0.32 -7.87 15.98
C ILE A 7 -0.82 -6.51 16.49
N SER A 8 -1.85 -6.52 17.32
CA SER A 8 -2.38 -5.33 17.98
C SER A 8 -2.41 -5.51 19.49
N ALA A 9 -2.34 -4.39 20.21
CA ALA A 9 -2.51 -4.39 21.66
C ALA A 9 -3.96 -4.74 22.04
N ARG A 10 -4.16 -5.28 23.26
CA ARG A 10 -5.50 -5.57 23.78
C ARG A 10 -6.18 -4.29 24.25
N GLU A 11 -7.48 -4.15 23.95
CA GLU A 11 -8.31 -2.96 24.29
C GLU A 11 -8.17 -2.49 25.74
N LYS A 12 -8.06 -3.42 26.69
CA LYS A 12 -8.03 -3.12 28.14
C LYS A 12 -6.62 -2.94 28.73
N GLN A 13 -5.58 -2.99 27.91
CA GLN A 13 -4.20 -2.92 28.38
C GLN A 13 -3.60 -1.54 28.10
N SER A 14 -2.92 -0.98 29.11
CA SER A 14 -2.13 0.23 28.91
C SER A 14 -0.95 -0.05 27.98
N ILE A 15 -0.72 0.88 27.05
CA ILE A 15 0.40 0.84 26.11
C ILE A 15 1.40 1.89 26.60
N PRO A 16 2.63 1.50 26.98
CA PRO A 16 3.65 2.46 27.36
C PRO A 16 4.10 3.27 26.15
N GLN A 17 4.72 4.43 26.40
CA GLN A 17 5.42 5.17 25.36
C GLN A 17 6.43 4.26 24.62
N GLY A 18 6.44 4.31 23.30
CA GLY A 18 7.22 3.44 22.41
C GLY A 18 6.62 2.05 22.17
N GLY A 19 5.57 1.69 22.92
CA GLY A 19 4.83 0.43 22.76
C GLY A 19 4.16 0.32 21.39
N ILE A 20 4.05 -0.92 20.87
CA ILE A 20 3.42 -1.19 19.58
C ILE A 20 1.90 -1.14 19.74
N VAL A 21 1.27 -0.24 18.99
CA VAL A 21 -0.18 -0.13 18.85
C VAL A 21 -0.67 -1.13 17.81
N ILE A 22 -0.03 -1.14 16.64
CA ILE A 22 -0.32 -2.08 15.55
C ILE A 22 0.94 -2.39 14.76
N GLN A 23 1.07 -3.65 14.33
CA GLN A 23 2.03 -4.12 13.36
C GLN A 23 1.29 -4.80 12.21
N GLU A 24 1.49 -4.35 10.98
CA GLU A 24 0.72 -4.81 9.82
C GLU A 24 1.57 -5.02 8.57
N LYS A 25 1.29 -6.09 7.82
CA LYS A 25 1.81 -6.29 6.46
C LYS A 25 0.91 -5.61 5.43
N PRO A 26 1.47 -5.06 4.33
CA PRO A 26 0.69 -4.32 3.36
C PRO A 26 -0.26 -5.25 2.61
N PHE A 27 -1.49 -4.79 2.40
CA PHE A 27 -2.47 -5.43 1.52
C PHE A 27 -2.01 -5.42 0.07
N VAL A 28 -1.50 -4.27 -0.37
CA VAL A 28 -0.83 -4.09 -1.66
C VAL A 28 0.26 -3.04 -1.50
N PHE A 29 1.38 -3.19 -2.20
CA PHE A 29 2.48 -2.23 -2.14
C PHE A 29 3.30 -2.26 -3.42
N ILE A 30 4.09 -1.21 -3.64
CA ILE A 30 5.09 -1.10 -4.72
C ILE A 30 6.33 -0.34 -4.25
N LEU A 31 7.49 -0.75 -4.75
CA LEU A 31 8.71 0.07 -4.68
C LEU A 31 8.57 1.22 -5.67
N SER A 32 8.98 2.43 -5.27
CA SER A 32 8.99 3.56 -6.20
C SER A 32 9.94 3.30 -7.36
N SER A 33 9.50 3.62 -8.58
CA SER A 33 10.29 3.45 -9.80
C SER A 33 11.65 4.15 -9.75
N LYS A 34 11.78 5.23 -8.96
CA LYS A 34 13.05 5.92 -8.68
C LYS A 34 14.13 4.98 -8.12
N TYR A 35 13.75 4.02 -7.28
CA TYR A 35 14.70 3.13 -6.58
C TYR A 35 14.73 1.71 -7.17
N ARG A 36 14.10 1.48 -8.34
CA ARG A 36 13.89 0.15 -8.93
C ARG A 36 15.17 -0.68 -9.10
N THR A 37 16.29 -0.03 -9.39
CA THR A 37 17.60 -0.68 -9.60
C THR A 37 18.49 -0.68 -8.34
N GLU A 38 18.06 -0.01 -7.28
CA GLU A 38 18.84 0.23 -6.06
C GLU A 38 18.29 -0.56 -4.87
N ARG A 39 16.99 -0.86 -4.88
CA ARG A 39 16.28 -1.54 -3.80
C ARG A 39 15.53 -2.77 -4.26
N CYS A 40 15.39 -3.72 -3.35
CA CYS A 40 14.61 -4.92 -3.60
C CYS A 40 13.11 -4.60 -3.75
N ASP A 41 12.46 -5.07 -4.83
CA ASP A 41 11.02 -4.94 -5.12
C ASP A 41 10.10 -5.63 -4.08
N PHE A 42 10.67 -6.44 -3.18
CA PHE A 42 9.93 -7.15 -2.14
C PHE A 42 10.15 -6.56 -0.75
N CYS A 43 11.39 -6.51 -0.27
CA CYS A 43 11.70 -6.08 1.10
C CYS A 43 12.23 -4.65 1.21
N PHE A 44 12.40 -3.95 0.08
CA PHE A 44 12.84 -2.55 -0.03
C PHE A 44 14.25 -2.24 0.50
N ARG A 45 15.00 -3.25 0.94
CA ARG A 45 16.40 -3.11 1.33
C ARG A 45 17.29 -2.87 0.12
N GLU A 46 18.31 -2.04 0.32
CA GLU A 46 19.42 -1.85 -0.61
C GLU A 46 20.41 -3.02 -0.53
N GLY A 47 21.29 -3.11 -1.52
CA GLY A 47 22.40 -4.07 -1.52
C GLY A 47 22.63 -4.68 -2.90
N GLN A 48 23.24 -5.87 -2.92
CA GLN A 48 23.44 -6.60 -4.17
C GLN A 48 22.11 -7.19 -4.65
N LEU A 49 21.68 -6.79 -5.84
CA LEU A 49 20.39 -7.20 -6.40
C LEU A 49 20.53 -8.08 -7.64
N SER A 50 19.65 -9.06 -7.73
CA SER A 50 19.42 -9.89 -8.92
C SER A 50 18.13 -9.46 -9.61
N LYS A 51 18.22 -9.12 -10.90
CA LYS A 51 17.03 -8.82 -11.72
C LYS A 51 16.24 -10.09 -12.03
N CYS A 52 14.91 -9.98 -12.09
CA CYS A 52 14.08 -11.05 -12.63
C CYS A 52 14.51 -11.38 -14.06
N SER A 53 14.83 -12.64 -14.34
CA SER A 53 15.33 -13.08 -15.65
C SER A 53 14.30 -12.93 -16.78
N VAL A 54 13.01 -12.96 -16.43
CA VAL A 54 11.90 -12.91 -17.39
C VAL A 54 11.55 -11.48 -17.79
N CYS A 55 11.12 -10.65 -16.82
CA CYS A 55 10.70 -9.29 -17.12
C CYS A 55 11.84 -8.28 -17.19
N ARG A 56 12.98 -8.58 -16.54
CA ARG A 56 14.12 -7.65 -16.37
C ARG A 56 13.72 -6.29 -15.79
N TYR A 57 12.55 -6.22 -15.16
CA TYR A 57 11.98 -5.00 -14.59
C TYR A 57 12.20 -4.95 -13.07
N THR A 58 11.90 -6.04 -12.36
CA THR A 58 12.01 -6.10 -10.90
C THR A 58 13.35 -6.64 -10.42
N TYR A 59 13.76 -6.20 -9.23
CA TYR A 59 15.05 -6.54 -8.62
C TYR A 59 14.88 -7.11 -7.21
N TYR A 60 15.69 -8.10 -6.83
CA TYR A 60 15.57 -8.78 -5.53
C TYR A 60 16.94 -8.99 -4.89
N CYS A 61 17.01 -8.96 -3.55
CA CYS A 61 18.24 -9.32 -2.81
C CYS A 61 18.74 -10.74 -3.13
N GLY A 62 17.85 -11.62 -3.58
CA GLY A 62 18.17 -12.99 -3.96
C GLY A 62 16.92 -13.85 -4.14
N ARG A 63 17.13 -15.16 -4.30
CA ARG A 63 16.05 -16.14 -4.56
C ARG A 63 14.96 -16.15 -3.49
N SER A 64 15.31 -15.89 -2.23
CA SER A 64 14.33 -15.84 -1.13
C SER A 64 13.30 -14.72 -1.35
N CYS A 65 13.75 -13.48 -1.56
CA CYS A 65 12.84 -12.35 -1.82
C CYS A 65 12.05 -12.52 -3.12
N GLN A 66 12.67 -13.10 -4.16
CA GLN A 66 11.97 -13.39 -5.41
C GLN A 66 10.84 -14.42 -5.21
N LYS A 67 11.06 -15.46 -4.41
CA LYS A 67 10.06 -16.48 -4.09
C LYS A 67 8.88 -15.88 -3.31
N GLU A 68 9.15 -15.07 -2.30
CA GLU A 68 8.12 -14.39 -1.51
C GLU A 68 7.30 -13.41 -2.38
N ALA A 69 7.95 -12.67 -3.28
CA ALA A 69 7.27 -11.78 -4.20
C ALA A 69 6.43 -12.51 -5.27
N TRP A 70 6.69 -13.79 -5.53
CA TRP A 70 6.19 -14.49 -6.72
C TRP A 70 4.68 -14.54 -6.80
N ALA A 71 3.99 -14.67 -5.66
CA ALA A 71 2.53 -14.70 -5.60
C ALA A 71 1.89 -13.50 -6.31
N MET A 72 2.47 -12.31 -6.12
CA MET A 72 2.07 -11.07 -6.78
C MET A 72 2.82 -10.82 -8.09
N HIS A 73 4.13 -10.98 -8.10
CA HIS A 73 4.96 -10.66 -9.27
C HIS A 73 4.57 -11.47 -10.51
N LYS A 74 4.18 -12.74 -10.36
CA LYS A 74 3.74 -13.57 -11.50
C LYS A 74 2.53 -12.97 -12.23
N LEU A 75 1.71 -12.17 -11.54
CA LEU A 75 0.52 -11.52 -12.09
C LEU A 75 0.84 -10.25 -12.88
N GLU A 76 2.06 -9.71 -12.77
CA GLU A 76 2.52 -8.52 -13.51
C GLU A 76 3.71 -8.82 -14.44
N CYS A 77 4.43 -9.93 -14.24
CA CYS A 77 5.73 -10.21 -14.86
C CYS A 77 5.70 -10.19 -16.40
N GLN A 78 4.71 -10.82 -17.03
CA GLN A 78 4.64 -10.86 -18.50
C GLN A 78 4.28 -9.50 -19.11
N TYR A 79 3.42 -8.72 -18.45
CA TYR A 79 3.10 -7.36 -18.90
C TYR A 79 4.31 -6.42 -18.73
N LEU A 80 5.02 -6.53 -17.60
CA LEU A 80 6.27 -5.78 -17.37
C LEU A 80 7.34 -6.13 -18.40
N LYS A 81 7.46 -7.40 -18.81
CA LYS A 81 8.37 -7.82 -19.89
C LYS A 81 8.05 -7.09 -21.20
N ALA A 82 6.77 -6.99 -21.54
CA ALA A 82 6.31 -6.39 -22.78
C ALA A 82 6.43 -4.85 -22.81
N MET A 83 6.52 -4.21 -21.66
CA MET A 83 6.65 -2.76 -21.54
C MET A 83 8.07 -2.26 -21.77
N SER A 84 9.09 -3.12 -21.66
CA SER A 84 10.49 -2.72 -21.77
C SER A 84 10.77 -1.96 -23.08
N PRO A 85 11.46 -0.80 -23.04
CA PRO A 85 12.16 -0.19 -21.90
C PRO A 85 11.33 0.81 -21.06
N ARG A 86 10.03 0.97 -21.33
CA ARG A 86 9.15 1.92 -20.62
C ARG A 86 9.02 1.55 -19.14
N ILE A 87 8.94 2.57 -18.29
CA ILE A 87 8.68 2.44 -16.85
C ILE A 87 7.20 2.71 -16.62
N LEU A 88 6.49 1.74 -16.05
CA LEU A 88 5.10 1.94 -15.62
C LEU A 88 5.07 2.97 -14.47
N PRO A 89 4.21 4.00 -14.52
CA PRO A 89 4.03 4.92 -13.40
C PRO A 89 3.66 4.20 -12.11
N ASP A 90 4.18 4.69 -10.97
CA ASP A 90 4.02 4.05 -9.66
C ASP A 90 2.54 3.81 -9.31
N THR A 91 1.70 4.84 -9.42
CA THR A 91 0.25 4.73 -9.17
C THR A 91 -0.42 3.70 -10.09
N ALA A 92 -0.05 3.66 -11.38
CA ALA A 92 -0.57 2.66 -12.31
C ALA A 92 -0.16 1.24 -11.88
N ARG A 93 1.10 1.02 -11.48
CA ARG A 93 1.56 -0.30 -11.00
C ARG A 93 0.85 -0.73 -9.72
N LEU A 94 0.62 0.20 -8.79
CA LEU A 94 -0.12 -0.07 -7.56
C LEU A 94 -1.56 -0.50 -7.85
N LEU A 95 -2.25 0.23 -8.73
CA LEU A 95 -3.61 -0.12 -9.18
C LEU A 95 -3.64 -1.43 -9.96
N ALA A 96 -2.66 -1.70 -10.81
CA ALA A 96 -2.51 -2.96 -11.53
C ALA A 96 -2.43 -4.15 -10.56
N ARG A 97 -1.59 -4.05 -9.51
CA ARG A 97 -1.49 -5.06 -8.45
C ARG A 97 -2.81 -5.20 -7.69
N LEU A 98 -3.44 -4.08 -7.34
CA LEU A 98 -4.71 -4.08 -6.62
C LEU A 98 -5.83 -4.78 -7.42
N MET A 99 -6.00 -4.45 -8.71
CA MET A 99 -6.99 -5.12 -9.57
C MET A 99 -6.78 -6.64 -9.62
N LYS A 100 -5.53 -7.10 -9.69
CA LYS A 100 -5.20 -8.53 -9.67
C LYS A 100 -5.43 -9.20 -8.31
N ILE A 101 -5.28 -8.47 -7.20
CA ILE A 101 -5.63 -8.95 -5.86
C ILE A 101 -7.15 -9.08 -5.73
N LEU A 102 -7.91 -8.05 -6.11
CA LEU A 102 -9.36 -8.03 -5.98
C LEU A 102 -10.05 -9.08 -6.86
N SER A 103 -9.57 -9.28 -8.10
CA SER A 103 -10.10 -10.32 -9.00
C SER A 103 -9.85 -11.75 -8.50
N LYS A 104 -8.95 -11.93 -7.53
CA LYS A 104 -8.64 -13.22 -6.89
C LYS A 104 -9.22 -13.35 -5.47
N GLY A 105 -10.29 -12.61 -5.17
CA GLY A 105 -10.96 -12.66 -3.87
C GLY A 105 -10.34 -11.77 -2.80
N GLY A 106 -9.47 -10.84 -3.17
CA GLY A 106 -8.86 -9.87 -2.27
C GLY A 106 -9.88 -9.02 -1.48
N ASN A 107 -11.08 -8.85 -2.03
CA ASN A 107 -12.20 -8.19 -1.35
C ASN A 107 -12.63 -8.85 -0.03
N SER A 108 -12.34 -10.15 0.15
CA SER A 108 -12.66 -10.91 1.36
C SER A 108 -11.50 -11.02 2.34
N VAL A 109 -10.34 -10.43 2.02
CA VAL A 109 -9.19 -10.39 2.93
C VAL A 109 -9.52 -9.48 4.10
N LYS A 110 -9.37 -10.02 5.30
CA LYS A 110 -9.57 -9.32 6.57
C LYS A 110 -8.20 -8.99 7.17
N SER A 111 -8.01 -7.72 7.52
CA SER A 111 -6.90 -7.29 8.37
C SER A 111 -7.47 -6.91 9.73
N TYR A 112 -7.11 -7.67 10.75
CA TYR A 112 -7.65 -7.53 12.10
C TYR A 112 -6.90 -6.45 12.86
N TYR A 113 -7.60 -5.55 13.55
CA TYR A 113 -6.99 -4.57 14.46
C TYR A 113 -7.34 -4.85 15.92
N THR A 114 -8.29 -5.77 16.19
CA THR A 114 -8.52 -6.38 17.50
C THR A 114 -8.72 -7.89 17.32
N GLU A 115 -9.00 -8.63 18.40
CA GLU A 115 -9.32 -10.06 18.32
C GLU A 115 -10.61 -10.33 17.50
N LYS A 116 -11.49 -9.34 17.34
CA LYS A 116 -12.81 -9.50 16.70
C LYS A 116 -13.03 -8.57 15.52
N ASP A 117 -12.42 -7.39 15.56
CA ASP A 117 -12.66 -6.32 14.59
C ASP A 117 -11.59 -6.33 13.51
N PHE A 118 -12.05 -6.10 12.29
CA PHE A 118 -11.22 -6.14 11.09
C PHE A 118 -11.68 -5.12 10.06
N ARG A 119 -10.77 -4.78 9.17
CA ARG A 119 -11.01 -3.98 7.97
C ARG A 119 -10.81 -4.85 6.74
N THR A 120 -11.59 -4.58 5.71
CA THR A 120 -11.45 -5.09 4.35
C THR A 120 -11.21 -3.92 3.39
N PHE A 121 -10.88 -4.22 2.14
CA PHE A 121 -10.70 -3.18 1.13
C PHE A 121 -11.96 -2.32 0.90
N LYS A 122 -13.15 -2.90 1.11
CA LYS A 122 -14.45 -2.21 0.93
C LYS A 122 -14.73 -1.16 2.03
N ASP A 123 -14.06 -1.27 3.17
CA ASP A 123 -14.24 -0.37 4.31
C ASP A 123 -13.41 0.92 4.19
N LEU A 124 -12.50 0.98 3.21
CA LEU A 124 -11.69 2.17 2.94
C LEU A 124 -12.56 3.35 2.44
N LEU A 125 -12.17 4.58 2.78
CA LEU A 125 -12.85 5.76 2.23
C LEU A 125 -12.37 6.01 0.79
N SER A 126 -13.31 6.21 -0.14
CA SER A 126 -12.95 6.48 -1.55
C SER A 126 -12.92 7.95 -1.91
N HIS A 127 -13.62 8.84 -1.18
CA HIS A 127 -13.87 10.24 -1.59
C HIS A 127 -14.27 10.36 -3.09
N TYR A 128 -15.07 9.40 -3.56
CA TYR A 128 -15.51 9.36 -4.95
C TYR A 128 -16.24 10.64 -5.39
N PRO A 129 -17.18 11.22 -4.59
CA PRO A 129 -17.85 12.46 -4.96
C PRO A 129 -16.88 13.63 -5.21
N GLU A 130 -15.88 13.78 -4.35
CA GLU A 130 -14.88 14.84 -4.42
C GLU A 130 -13.98 14.67 -5.64
N ILE A 131 -13.55 13.44 -5.94
CA ILE A 131 -12.76 13.12 -7.14
C ILE A 131 -13.57 13.39 -8.40
N LYS A 132 -14.85 12.97 -8.43
CA LYS A 132 -15.72 13.14 -9.61
C LYS A 132 -15.95 14.62 -9.95
N ASN A 133 -15.98 15.48 -8.94
CA ASN A 133 -16.20 16.91 -9.11
C ASN A 133 -14.89 17.68 -9.43
N ASP A 134 -13.74 17.03 -9.35
CA ASP A 134 -12.44 17.62 -9.68
C ASP A 134 -12.01 17.23 -11.10
N LYS A 135 -12.03 18.22 -12.01
CA LYS A 135 -11.70 18.01 -13.42
C LYS A 135 -10.26 17.51 -13.64
N SER A 136 -9.29 18.05 -12.90
CA SER A 136 -7.88 17.68 -13.03
C SER A 136 -7.67 16.23 -12.62
N ARG A 137 -8.30 15.81 -11.51
CA ARG A 137 -8.25 14.43 -11.04
C ARG A 137 -8.91 13.46 -12.01
N MET A 138 -10.02 13.84 -12.62
CA MET A 138 -10.69 13.01 -13.63
C MET A 138 -9.89 12.86 -14.92
N GLU A 139 -9.19 13.91 -15.37
CA GLU A 139 -8.27 13.85 -16.51
C GLU A 139 -7.05 12.95 -16.21
N HIS A 140 -6.48 13.08 -15.01
CA HIS A 140 -5.40 12.22 -14.54
C HIS A 140 -5.84 10.74 -14.48
N LEU A 141 -7.03 10.49 -13.91
CA LEU A 141 -7.61 9.16 -13.81
C LEU A 141 -7.86 8.52 -15.18
N SER A 142 -8.39 9.29 -16.13
CA SER A 142 -8.62 8.84 -17.50
C SER A 142 -7.30 8.44 -18.18
N SER A 143 -6.25 9.23 -17.96
CA SER A 143 -4.90 8.93 -18.45
C SER A 143 -4.34 7.64 -17.82
N LEU A 144 -4.48 7.46 -16.50
CA LEU A 144 -4.08 6.23 -15.81
C LEU A 144 -4.84 5.01 -16.32
N TYR A 145 -6.15 5.13 -16.55
CA TYR A 145 -6.97 4.06 -17.10
C TYR A 145 -6.50 3.64 -18.49
N GLY A 146 -6.20 4.62 -19.36
CA GLY A 146 -5.61 4.37 -20.68
C GLY A 146 -4.26 3.65 -20.63
N VAL A 147 -3.37 4.04 -19.70
CA VAL A 147 -2.08 3.35 -19.47
C VAL A 147 -2.32 1.90 -19.05
N LEU A 148 -3.32 1.63 -18.22
CA LEU A 148 -3.63 0.28 -17.74
C LEU A 148 -4.25 -0.59 -18.84
N LEU A 149 -5.06 -0.02 -19.73
CA LEU A 149 -5.58 -0.72 -20.90
C LEU A 149 -4.44 -1.20 -21.82
N ASP A 150 -3.44 -0.35 -22.10
CA ASP A 150 -2.23 -0.73 -22.86
C ASP A 150 -1.43 -1.79 -22.09
N PHE A 151 -1.22 -1.59 -20.78
CA PHE A 151 -0.44 -2.48 -19.94
C PHE A 151 -0.97 -3.91 -19.92
N PHE A 152 -2.29 -4.08 -19.79
CA PHE A 152 -2.94 -5.39 -19.72
C PHE A 152 -3.28 -6.00 -21.09
N LYS A 153 -2.91 -5.34 -22.20
CA LYS A 153 -3.00 -5.88 -23.57
C LYS A 153 -4.35 -6.50 -23.94
N GLY A 154 -5.44 -5.82 -23.60
CA GLY A 154 -6.80 -6.24 -23.97
C GLY A 154 -7.48 -7.19 -22.98
N GLU A 155 -6.90 -7.47 -21.82
CA GLU A 155 -7.69 -8.04 -20.73
C GLU A 155 -8.75 -7.06 -20.25
N ALA A 156 -9.92 -7.60 -19.88
CA ALA A 156 -11.00 -6.82 -19.31
C ALA A 156 -10.55 -6.15 -18.01
N LEU A 157 -10.68 -4.83 -17.97
CA LEU A 157 -10.52 -4.04 -16.75
C LEU A 157 -11.88 -3.86 -16.06
N PRO A 158 -11.87 -3.53 -14.75
CA PRO A 158 -13.03 -2.96 -14.09
C PRO A 158 -13.59 -1.78 -14.90
N ASP A 159 -14.90 -1.60 -14.87
CA ASP A 159 -15.48 -0.40 -15.49
C ASP A 159 -14.92 0.87 -14.84
N PHE A 160 -15.11 2.00 -15.53
CA PHE A 160 -14.50 3.26 -15.10
C PHE A 160 -15.02 3.73 -13.72
N VAL A 161 -16.24 3.36 -13.33
CA VAL A 161 -16.82 3.71 -12.01
C VAL A 161 -16.15 2.90 -10.91
N GLU A 162 -16.02 1.58 -11.10
CA GLU A 162 -15.29 0.71 -10.17
C GLU A 162 -13.82 1.15 -10.07
N PHE A 163 -13.17 1.42 -11.20
CA PHE A 163 -11.80 1.91 -11.25
C PHE A 163 -11.61 3.23 -10.49
N THR A 164 -12.54 4.19 -10.65
CA THR A 164 -12.53 5.45 -9.90
C THR A 164 -12.63 5.20 -8.39
N GLY A 165 -13.51 4.28 -7.98
CA GLY A 165 -13.64 3.89 -6.58
C GLY A 165 -12.37 3.27 -6.01
N MET A 166 -11.67 2.45 -6.80
CA MET A 166 -10.38 1.87 -6.44
C MET A 166 -9.28 2.93 -6.32
N TYR A 167 -9.20 3.83 -7.29
CA TYR A 167 -8.25 4.95 -7.29
C TYR A 167 -8.44 5.83 -6.05
N GLY A 168 -9.68 6.22 -5.75
CA GLY A 168 -9.97 7.03 -4.57
C GLY A 168 -9.56 6.38 -3.27
N ARG A 169 -9.83 5.07 -3.11
CA ARG A 169 -9.37 4.31 -1.93
C ARG A 169 -7.85 4.28 -1.82
N VAL A 170 -7.14 4.13 -2.94
CA VAL A 170 -5.67 4.17 -2.98
C VAL A 170 -5.15 5.56 -2.64
N CYS A 171 -5.68 6.63 -3.25
CA CYS A 171 -5.27 8.02 -2.95
C CYS A 171 -5.38 8.34 -1.47
N ILE A 172 -6.46 7.93 -0.83
CA ILE A 172 -6.80 8.38 0.53
C ILE A 172 -6.14 7.51 1.61
N ASN A 173 -5.96 6.22 1.35
CA ASN A 173 -5.58 5.24 2.38
C ASN A 173 -4.20 4.63 2.15
N SER A 174 -3.43 5.14 1.18
CA SER A 174 -2.05 4.71 0.97
C SER A 174 -1.10 5.36 1.97
N PHE A 175 -0.15 4.58 2.42
CA PHE A 175 0.97 5.01 3.23
C PHE A 175 2.22 5.14 2.37
N SER A 176 2.94 6.24 2.54
CA SER A 176 4.30 6.39 2.03
C SER A 176 5.23 5.53 2.91
N ILE A 177 5.80 4.50 2.31
CA ILE A 177 6.73 3.58 2.99
C ILE A 177 8.10 4.25 2.98
N CYS A 178 8.63 4.52 4.18
CA CYS A 178 9.90 5.23 4.35
C CYS A 178 11.04 4.30 4.79
N ASN A 179 12.28 4.67 4.46
CA ASN A 179 13.48 4.09 5.07
C ASN A 179 13.75 4.69 6.47
N GLN A 180 14.88 4.31 7.08
CA GLN A 180 15.29 4.79 8.41
C GLN A 180 15.59 6.30 8.42
N GLU A 181 15.95 6.86 7.27
CA GLU A 181 16.19 8.28 7.04
C GLU A 181 14.90 9.06 6.72
N LEU A 182 13.72 8.45 6.89
CA LEU A 182 12.39 9.02 6.59
C LEU A 182 12.18 9.39 5.11
N GLN A 183 12.98 8.86 4.21
CA GLN A 183 12.81 9.05 2.77
C GLN A 183 11.75 8.09 2.25
N SER A 184 10.75 8.61 1.55
CA SER A 184 9.76 7.79 0.84
C SER A 184 10.44 6.96 -0.25
N ILE A 185 10.33 5.64 -0.14
CA ILE A 185 10.91 4.67 -1.07
C ILE A 185 9.84 3.82 -1.78
N GLY A 186 8.59 3.89 -1.33
CA GLY A 186 7.48 3.21 -1.99
C GLY A 186 6.14 3.57 -1.38
N THR A 187 5.10 2.88 -1.84
CA THR A 187 3.72 3.14 -1.45
C THR A 187 3.03 1.82 -1.13
N GLY A 188 2.20 1.77 -0.09
CA GLY A 188 1.39 0.60 0.22
C GLY A 188 0.09 0.94 0.93
N VAL A 189 -0.89 0.04 0.80
CA VAL A 189 -2.18 0.12 1.49
C VAL A 189 -2.17 -0.87 2.65
N TYR A 190 -2.55 -0.40 3.84
CA TYR A 190 -2.58 -1.16 5.09
C TYR A 190 -4.01 -1.05 5.65
N LEU A 191 -4.75 -2.16 5.62
CA LEU A 191 -6.20 -2.13 5.83
C LEU A 191 -6.56 -1.85 7.28
N ALA A 192 -5.92 -2.53 8.23
CA ALA A 192 -6.20 -2.35 9.64
C ALA A 192 -5.75 -0.95 10.11
N SER A 193 -4.56 -0.52 9.71
CA SER A 193 -3.97 0.78 10.07
C SER A 193 -4.76 1.97 9.51
N SER A 194 -5.57 1.78 8.48
CA SER A 194 -6.44 2.84 7.94
C SER A 194 -7.53 3.31 8.91
N ILE A 195 -7.78 2.60 10.02
CA ILE A 195 -8.78 3.00 11.05
C ILE A 195 -8.36 4.26 11.82
N VAL A 196 -7.06 4.56 11.84
CA VAL A 196 -6.49 5.62 12.66
C VAL A 196 -6.64 6.97 11.98
N ASN A 197 -7.19 7.93 12.72
CA ASN A 197 -7.39 9.29 12.24
C ASN A 197 -6.09 10.09 12.22
N HIS A 198 -6.11 11.19 11.49
CA HIS A 198 -5.00 12.11 11.40
C HIS A 198 -5.11 13.25 12.41
N SER A 199 -3.98 13.69 12.98
CA SER A 199 -3.90 14.84 13.89
C SER A 199 -2.59 15.61 13.71
N CYS A 200 -2.65 16.95 13.86
CA CYS A 200 -1.47 17.81 13.94
C CYS A 200 -0.70 17.66 15.27
N LYS A 201 -1.33 17.04 16.28
CA LYS A 201 -0.74 16.66 17.57
C LYS A 201 -1.00 15.18 17.79
N PRO A 202 -0.30 14.29 17.08
CA PRO A 202 -0.56 12.86 17.13
C PRO A 202 -0.04 12.26 18.43
N ASN A 203 -0.68 11.19 18.89
CA ASN A 203 -0.21 10.37 20.02
C ASN A 203 0.41 9.04 19.57
N ALA A 204 0.49 8.79 18.26
CA ALA A 204 1.18 7.65 17.67
C ALA A 204 1.98 8.06 16.42
N VAL A 205 3.03 7.28 16.13
CA VAL A 205 3.88 7.45 14.95
C VAL A 205 3.97 6.15 14.17
N VAL A 206 3.97 6.26 12.83
CA VAL A 206 4.18 5.14 11.92
C VAL A 206 5.64 5.10 11.47
N THR A 207 6.22 3.91 11.52
CA THR A 207 7.56 3.57 11.04
C THR A 207 7.48 2.28 10.22
N PHE A 208 8.53 1.96 9.46
CA PHE A 208 8.57 0.76 8.62
C PHE A 208 9.85 -0.03 8.83
N GLU A 209 9.72 -1.35 8.88
CA GLU A 209 10.85 -2.27 8.71
C GLU A 209 10.65 -3.06 7.40
N GLY A 210 11.41 -2.67 6.37
CA GLY A 210 11.14 -3.10 5.00
C GLY A 210 9.77 -2.61 4.55
N THR A 211 8.82 -3.52 4.36
CA THR A 211 7.44 -3.19 3.99
C THR A 211 6.46 -3.41 5.13
N VAL A 212 6.90 -3.79 6.33
CA VAL A 212 6.01 -3.98 7.48
C VAL A 212 5.82 -2.65 8.18
N LEU A 213 4.56 -2.27 8.41
CA LEU A 213 4.19 -1.07 9.16
C LEU A 213 4.23 -1.35 10.66
N PHE A 214 4.82 -0.43 11.42
CA PHE A 214 4.79 -0.40 12.88
C PHE A 214 4.26 0.95 13.34
N MET A 215 3.12 0.94 14.03
CA MET A 215 2.60 2.11 14.71
C MET A 215 2.95 2.01 16.19
N ARG A 216 3.60 3.05 16.73
CA ARG A 216 4.05 3.10 18.12
C ARG A 216 3.48 4.31 18.84
N ALA A 217 3.15 4.14 20.10
CA ALA A 217 2.64 5.23 20.94
C ALA A 217 3.75 6.24 21.25
N LEU A 218 3.45 7.54 21.12
CA LEU A 218 4.35 8.64 21.46
C LEU A 218 4.27 9.04 22.94
N GLU A 219 3.20 8.63 23.60
CA GLU A 219 2.92 8.82 25.03
C GLU A 219 2.30 7.55 25.61
N VAL A 220 2.07 7.51 26.92
CA VAL A 220 1.36 6.38 27.54
C VAL A 220 -0.11 6.45 27.14
N LEU A 221 -0.63 5.38 26.54
CA LEU A 221 -2.06 5.20 26.30
C LEU A 221 -2.64 4.39 27.46
N PRO A 222 -3.56 4.93 28.27
CA PRO A 222 -4.12 4.20 29.43
C PRO A 222 -4.86 2.92 29.02
N CYS A 223 -5.50 2.95 27.87
CA CYS A 223 -6.12 1.81 27.19
C CYS A 223 -6.08 2.06 25.67
N LEU A 224 -6.32 1.00 24.89
CA LEU A 224 -6.41 1.14 23.44
C LEU A 224 -7.84 1.54 23.05
N ASP A 225 -8.01 2.82 22.73
CA ASP A 225 -9.22 3.37 22.10
C ASP A 225 -8.88 3.91 20.71
N TRP A 226 -9.32 3.18 19.67
CA TRP A 226 -9.06 3.51 18.27
C TRP A 226 -9.63 4.87 17.83
N THR A 227 -10.61 5.42 18.55
CA THR A 227 -11.15 6.76 18.26
C THR A 227 -10.23 7.88 18.74
N GLN A 228 -9.33 7.58 19.68
CA GLN A 228 -8.39 8.52 20.29
C GLN A 228 -6.95 8.35 19.77
N VAL A 229 -6.61 7.20 19.19
CA VAL A 229 -5.33 7.03 18.50
C VAL A 229 -5.33 7.89 17.24
N THR A 230 -4.31 8.74 17.13
CA THR A 230 -4.11 9.60 15.97
C THR A 230 -2.67 9.56 15.51
N GLN A 231 -2.48 9.56 14.18
CA GLN A 231 -1.16 9.60 13.55
C GLN A 231 -0.92 10.93 12.84
N HIS A 232 0.35 11.23 12.59
CA HIS A 232 0.71 12.41 11.79
C HIS A 232 0.27 12.22 10.33
N SER A 233 -0.42 13.21 9.76
CA SER A 233 -0.53 13.34 8.31
C SER A 233 0.79 13.81 7.75
N ILE A 234 1.58 12.94 7.13
CA ILE A 234 2.63 13.45 6.25
C ILE A 234 1.91 14.24 5.13
N PRO A 235 2.11 15.57 4.97
CA PRO A 235 1.28 16.44 4.12
C PRO A 235 1.28 16.11 2.62
N TYR A 236 2.05 15.11 2.20
CA TYR A 236 2.30 14.81 0.80
C TYR A 236 1.10 14.18 0.07
N LEU A 237 0.08 13.70 0.79
CA LEU A 237 -1.17 13.21 0.18
C LEU A 237 -2.13 14.34 -0.28
N VAL A 238 -1.83 15.61 0.03
CA VAL A 238 -2.61 16.76 -0.47
C VAL A 238 -2.07 17.28 -1.82
N TYR A 239 -0.86 16.88 -2.22
CA TYR A 239 -0.20 17.39 -3.44
C TYR A 239 0.04 16.34 -4.54
N ILE A 240 -0.27 15.07 -4.28
CA ILE A 240 -0.17 13.99 -5.28
C ILE A 240 -1.49 13.19 -5.35
N CYS A 241 -2.61 13.92 -5.29
CA CYS A 241 -3.88 13.68 -5.96
C CYS A 241 -4.50 15.09 -6.12
#